data_AF-A0A7W1GSQ7-F1
#
_entry.id   AF-A0A7W1GSQ7-F1
#
_cell.length_a   1.000
_cell.length_b   1.000
_cell.length_c   1.000
_cell.angle_alpha   90.00
_cell.angle_beta   90.00
_cell.angle_gamma   90.00
#
_symmetry.space_group_name_H-M   'P 1'
#
loop_
_entity.id
_entity.type
_entity.pdbx_description
1 polymer ?
#
loop_
_entity_poly.entity_id
_entity_poly.type
_entity_poly.pdbx_seq_one_letter_code
_entity_poly.pdbx_strand_id
1 'polypeptide(L)'
;MLTHEVVFKNELRYYLHRFLYLDKNLIVQKISKPFIFRHMGVEFCCGMTFDHSYKNLIMTIGIEDREAYFSIIDLDSVQSLLESLPISQ
;
A
#
# COMPACT_ATOMS: atom_id res chain seq x y z
N MET A 1 -2.15 -6.02 4.21
CA MET A 1 -2.01 -6.25 2.74
C MET A 1 -1.88 -4.89 2.06
N LEU A 2 -1.20 -4.81 0.92
CA LEU A 2 -1.22 -3.63 0.06
C LEU A 2 -1.90 -4.01 -1.26
N THR A 3 -2.78 -3.15 -1.75
CA THR A 3 -3.40 -3.28 -3.08
C THR A 3 -3.09 -2.05 -3.93
N HIS A 4 -3.35 -2.14 -5.24
CA HIS A 4 -3.31 -0.99 -6.14
C HIS A 4 -4.58 -0.92 -6.99
N GLU A 5 -4.98 0.29 -7.32
CA GLU A 5 -6.05 0.65 -8.26
C GLU A 5 -5.42 1.36 -9.45
N VAL A 6 -5.78 0.96 -10.67
CA VAL A 6 -5.30 1.61 -11.88
C VAL A 6 -6.28 2.69 -12.30
N VAL A 7 -5.81 3.93 -12.30
CA VAL A 7 -6.55 5.09 -12.80
C VAL A 7 -5.98 5.51 -14.15
N PHE A 8 -6.85 5.70 -15.13
CA PHE A 8 -6.48 6.21 -16.45
C PHE A 8 -6.81 7.69 -16.55
N LYS A 9 -5.84 8.50 -16.98
CA LYS A 9 -6.05 9.92 -17.28
C LYS A 9 -5.14 10.36 -18.42
N ASN A 10 -5.73 10.92 -19.49
CA ASN A 10 -5.02 11.36 -20.70
C ASN A 10 -4.08 10.28 -21.28
N GLU A 11 -4.59 9.06 -21.48
CA GLU A 11 -3.82 7.88 -21.96
C GLU A 11 -2.69 7.39 -21.02
N LEU A 12 -2.49 8.03 -19.87
CA LEU A 12 -1.53 7.61 -18.86
C LEU A 12 -2.19 6.75 -17.78
N ARG A 13 -1.40 5.81 -17.24
CA ARG A 13 -1.78 4.92 -16.14
C ARG A 13 -1.14 5.41 -14.84
N TYR A 14 -1.96 5.50 -13.79
CA TYR A 14 -1.54 5.85 -12.45
C TYR A 14 -1.95 4.74 -11.48
N TYR A 15 -1.00 4.23 -10.70
CA TYR A 15 -1.23 3.16 -9.76
C TYR A 15 -1.37 3.79 -8.37
N LEU A 16 -2.59 3.80 -7.85
CA LEU A 16 -2.87 4.31 -6.52
C LEU A 16 -2.90 3.15 -5.53
N HIS A 17 -2.10 3.24 -4.48
CA HIS A 17 -1.96 2.20 -3.48
C HIS A 17 -2.90 2.42 -2.29
N ARG A 18 -3.28 1.31 -1.66
CA ARG A 18 -4.00 1.31 -0.38
C ARG A 18 -3.48 0.24 0.55
N PHE A 19 -3.33 0.58 1.81
CA PHE A 19 -3.20 -0.42 2.86
C PHE A 19 -4.57 -0.99 3.21
N LEU A 20 -4.64 -2.31 3.30
CA LEU A 20 -5.81 -3.07 3.74
C LEU A 20 -5.44 -3.83 5.02
N TYR A 21 -6.25 -3.65 6.06
CA TYR A 21 -6.22 -4.49 7.25
C TYR A 21 -7.33 -5.52 7.15
N LEU A 22 -6.91 -6.78 7.08
CA LEU A 22 -7.79 -7.95 6.96
C LEU A 22 -7.90 -8.63 8.33
N ASP A 23 -9.09 -9.12 8.66
CA ASP A 23 -9.25 -10.02 9.79
C ASP A 23 -8.81 -11.46 9.45
N LYS A 24 -8.97 -12.38 10.41
CA LYS A 24 -8.64 -13.81 10.26
C LYS A 24 -9.46 -14.53 9.18
N ASN A 25 -10.58 -13.97 8.75
CA ASN A 25 -11.46 -14.51 7.72
C ASN A 25 -11.21 -13.83 6.35
N LEU A 26 -10.13 -13.04 6.24
CA LEU A 26 -9.78 -12.25 5.06
C LEU A 26 -10.82 -11.18 4.70
N ILE A 27 -11.60 -10.71 5.68
CA ILE A 27 -12.53 -9.60 5.50
C ILE A 27 -11.80 -8.29 5.79
N VAL A 28 -11.90 -7.33 4.88
CA VAL A 28 -11.34 -5.98 5.07
C VAL A 28 -12.08 -5.29 6.21
N GLN A 29 -11.35 -4.86 7.23
CA GLN A 29 -11.88 -4.11 8.38
C GLN A 29 -11.49 -2.63 8.34
N LYS A 30 -10.29 -2.33 7.81
CA LYS A 30 -9.77 -0.97 7.67
C LYS A 30 -9.07 -0.77 6.35
N ILE A 31 -9.09 0.46 5.85
CA ILE A 31 -8.49 0.86 4.58
C ILE A 31 -7.81 2.23 4.72
N SER A 32 -6.72 2.45 4.00
CA SER A 32 -6.17 3.79 3.87
C SER A 32 -6.81 4.59 2.74
N LYS A 33 -6.65 5.92 2.79
CA LYS A 33 -6.81 6.76 1.60
C LYS A 33 -5.83 6.32 0.49
N PRO A 34 -6.15 6.57 -0.79
CA PRO A 34 -5.24 6.23 -1.88
C PRO A 34 -3.98 7.09 -1.80
N PHE A 35 -2.82 6.49 -2.08
CA PHE A 35 -1.54 7.19 -2.08
C PHE A 35 -0.62 6.70 -3.20
N ILE A 36 0.44 7.47 -3.46
CA ILE A 36 1.60 7.08 -4.27
C ILE A 36 2.82 6.99 -3.35
N PHE A 37 3.82 6.19 -3.72
CA PHE A 37 5.08 6.08 -2.99
C PHE A 37 6.04 7.22 -3.31
N ARG A 38 6.32 7.47 -4.60
CA ARG A 38 7.33 8.45 -5.02
C ARG A 38 6.80 9.42 -6.07
N HIS A 39 6.12 8.94 -7.11
CA HIS A 39 5.64 9.80 -8.19
C HIS A 39 4.32 9.32 -8.79
N MET A 40 3.69 10.21 -9.55
CA MET A 40 2.47 9.87 -10.28
C MET A 40 2.85 9.06 -11.53
N GLY A 41 2.58 7.76 -11.50
CA GLY A 41 2.75 6.88 -12.65
C GLY A 41 2.53 5.42 -12.29
N VAL A 42 3.30 4.53 -12.92
CA VAL A 42 3.27 3.10 -12.62
C VAL A 42 4.21 2.81 -11.44
N GLU A 43 3.63 2.39 -10.33
CA GLU A 43 4.33 1.94 -9.14
C GLU A 43 3.73 0.59 -8.69
N PHE A 44 4.56 -0.34 -8.26
CA PHE A 44 4.09 -1.67 -7.84
C PHE A 44 4.85 -2.17 -6.62
N CYS A 45 4.14 -2.46 -5.54
CA CYS A 45 4.75 -3.15 -4.40
C CYS A 45 4.80 -4.65 -4.67
N CYS A 46 6.00 -5.20 -4.79
CA CYS A 46 6.23 -6.60 -5.13
C CYS A 46 6.06 -7.52 -3.92
N GLY A 47 6.29 -7.00 -2.71
CA GLY A 47 6.18 -7.77 -1.48
C GLY A 47 6.46 -6.93 -0.23
N MET A 48 6.03 -7.44 0.91
CA MET A 48 6.23 -6.81 2.21
C MET A 48 6.47 -7.85 3.29
N THR A 49 7.28 -7.49 4.30
CA THR A 49 7.51 -8.30 5.49
C THR A 49 7.74 -7.38 6.69
N PHE A 50 7.55 -7.89 7.90
CA PHE A 50 8.05 -7.22 9.09
C PHE A 50 9.57 -7.38 9.18
N ASP A 51 10.22 -6.40 9.80
CA ASP A 51 11.57 -6.60 10.32
C ASP A 51 11.56 -7.55 11.54
N HIS A 52 12.73 -7.93 12.02
CA HIS A 52 12.85 -8.84 13.17
C HIS A 52 12.26 -8.27 14.48
N SER A 53 12.17 -6.94 14.58
CA SER A 53 11.64 -6.27 15.77
C SER A 53 10.12 -6.11 15.74
N TYR A 54 9.48 -6.40 14.60
CA TYR A 54 8.07 -6.12 14.33
C TYR A 54 7.68 -4.65 14.48
N LYS A 55 8.64 -3.73 14.42
CA LYS A 55 8.40 -2.28 14.47
C LYS A 55 8.37 -1.65 13.10
N ASN A 56 8.97 -2.31 12.10
CA ASN A 56 9.04 -1.78 10.76
C ASN A 56 8.40 -2.73 9.76
N LEU A 57 7.70 -2.15 8.79
CA LEU A 57 7.29 -2.81 7.57
C LEU A 57 8.37 -2.56 6.50
N ILE A 58 8.98 -3.65 6.04
CA ILE A 58 9.90 -3.66 4.91
C ILE A 58 9.10 -3.94 3.66
N MET A 59 9.33 -3.17 2.60
CA MET A 59 8.63 -3.31 1.32
C MET A 59 9.61 -3.21 0.15
N THR A 60 9.34 -3.96 -0.91
CA THR A 60 10.01 -3.78 -2.21
C THR A 60 9.05 -3.16 -3.21
N ILE A 61 9.52 -2.14 -3.93
CA ILE A 61 8.68 -1.32 -4.81
C ILE A 61 9.37 -1.20 -6.17
N GLY A 62 8.70 -1.63 -7.23
CA GLY A 62 9.06 -1.34 -8.61
C GLY A 62 8.48 0.00 -9.05
N ILE A 63 9.27 0.79 -9.75
CA ILE A 63 8.87 2.10 -10.28
C ILE A 63 9.10 2.09 -11.80
N GLU A 64 8.02 2.29 -12.56
CA GLU A 64 8.01 2.44 -14.03
C GLU A 64 8.75 1.31 -14.78
N ASP A 65 8.72 0.10 -14.21
CA ASP A 65 9.43 -1.09 -14.71
C ASP A 65 10.93 -0.89 -14.99
N ARG A 66 11.54 0.16 -14.40
CA ARG A 66 12.95 0.54 -14.62
C ARG A 66 13.79 0.58 -13.36
N GLU A 67 13.15 0.79 -12.21
CA GLU A 67 13.83 0.96 -10.93
C GLU A 67 13.20 0.06 -9.87
N ALA A 68 14.03 -0.44 -8.95
CA ALA A 68 13.60 -1.21 -7.80
C ALA A 68 14.10 -0.54 -6.53
N TYR A 69 13.19 -0.38 -5.57
CA TYR A 69 13.44 0.26 -4.29
C TYR A 69 13.20 -0.73 -3.15
N PHE A 70 14.02 -0.59 -2.11
CA PHE A 70 13.83 -1.24 -0.83
C PHE A 70 13.46 -0.15 0.19
N SER A 71 12.30 -0.28 0.82
CA SER A 71 11.74 0.71 1.74
C SER A 71 11.55 0.10 3.12
N ILE A 72 11.86 0.88 4.16
CA ILE A 72 11.60 0.55 5.56
C ILE A 72 10.70 1.66 6.09
N ILE A 73 9.52 1.31 6.57
CA ILE A 73 8.54 2.24 7.12
C ILE A 73 8.17 1.79 8.53
N ASP A 74 8.11 2.74 9.45
CA ASP A 74 7.61 2.51 10.80
C ASP A 74 6.16 2.00 10.79
N LEU A 75 5.88 0.97 11.59
CA LEU A 75 4.58 0.29 11.59
C LEU A 75 3.47 1.20 12.15
N ASP A 76 3.76 2.03 13.15
CA ASP A 76 2.78 2.95 13.72
C ASP A 76 2.32 3.98 12.68
N SER A 77 3.25 4.43 11.84
CA SER A 77 2.95 5.30 10.69
C SER A 77 1.98 4.64 9.71
N VAL A 78 2.19 3.36 9.37
CA VAL A 78 1.26 2.60 8.50
C VAL A 78 -0.10 2.43 9.19
N GLN A 79 -0.12 2.10 10.49
CA GLN A 79 -1.35 1.93 11.25
C GLN A 79 -2.15 3.22 11.35
N SER A 80 -1.49 4.37 11.45
CA SER A 80 -2.13 5.68 11.51
C SER A 80 -2.90 6.04 10.23
N LEU A 81 -2.55 5.43 9.09
CA LEU A 81 -3.22 5.64 7.81
C LEU A 81 -4.50 4.81 7.66
N LEU A 82 -4.74 3.82 8.53
CA LEU A 82 -5.86 2.90 8.42
C LEU A 82 -7.12 3.46 9.08
N GLU A 83 -8.13 3.73 8.27
CA GLU A 83 -9.46 4.17 8.70
C GLU A 83 -10.42 2.98 8.70
N SER A 84 -11.29 2.88 9.72
CA SER A 84 -12.33 1.85 9.74
C SER A 84 -13.28 2.03 8.57
N LEU A 85 -13.66 0.91 7.94
CA LEU A 85 -14.72 0.97 6.94
C LEU A 85 -16.04 1.40 7.61
N PRO A 86 -16.87 2.20 6.92
CA PRO A 86 -18.23 2.44 7.39
C PRO A 86 -18.93 1.09 7.52
N ILE A 87 -19.55 0.85 8.68
CA ILE A 87 -20.29 -0.38 8.98
C ILE A 87 -21.31 -0.58 7.85
N SER A 88 -21.20 -1.70 7.13
CA SER A 88 -22.32 -2.17 6.31
C SER A 88 -23.45 -2.53 7.27
N GLN A 89 -24.51 -1.71 7.27
CA GLN A 89 -25.78 -2.07 7.89
C GLN A 89 -26.45 -3.17 7.08
#